data_AF-A0A7V5HMU6-F1
#
_entry.id   AF-A0A7V5HMU6-F1
#
_cell.length_a   1.000
_cell.length_b   1.000
_cell.length_c   1.000
_cell.angle_alpha   90.00
_cell.angle_beta   90.00
_cell.angle_gamma   90.00
#
_symmetry.space_group_name_H-M   'P 1'
#
loop_
_entity.id
_entity.type
_entity.pdbx_description
1 polymer ?
#
loop_
_entity_poly.entity_id
_entity_poly.type
_entity_poly.pdbx_seq_one_letter_code
_entity_poly.pdbx_strand_id
1 'polypeptide(L)'
;MSLKITSDPDIWREEVLNYKRWHFFYLPDWYKVFDSVIKKSYLAYTGEGFYFPFQIVGIPGIKMKLYSAPWGGYGGVFGEEVGHESVAHILENISKKIHVKKVYITLSPDRVEELEYYSDFN
;
A
#
# COMPACT_ATOMS: atom_id res chain seq x y z
N MET A 1 -6.37 -15.42 3.98
CA MET A 1 -5.40 -14.95 2.98
C MET A 1 -4.05 -14.69 3.66
N SER A 2 -2.94 -15.17 3.09
CA SER A 2 -1.61 -14.88 3.63
C SER A 2 -1.03 -13.63 2.98
N LEU A 3 -0.93 -12.54 3.75
CA LEU A 3 -0.40 -11.26 3.27
C LEU A 3 1.13 -11.28 3.25
N LYS A 4 1.72 -11.07 2.08
CA LYS A 4 3.16 -10.83 1.88
C LYS A 4 3.45 -9.33 1.78
N ILE A 5 4.63 -8.91 2.24
CA ILE A 5 5.09 -7.52 2.16
C ILE A 5 6.53 -7.53 1.68
N THR A 6 6.85 -6.72 0.66
CA THR A 6 8.21 -6.57 0.14
C THR A 6 8.56 -5.10 -0.07
N SER A 7 9.83 -4.76 0.11
CA SER A 7 10.44 -3.50 -0.36
C SER A 7 11.50 -3.74 -1.43
N ASP A 8 11.66 -5.00 -1.87
CA ASP A 8 12.57 -5.36 -2.94
C ASP A 8 11.92 -4.98 -4.29
N PRO A 9 12.54 -4.08 -5.07
CA PRO A 9 11.97 -3.60 -6.32
C PRO A 9 11.86 -4.71 -7.39
N ASP A 10 12.72 -5.71 -7.37
CA ASP A 10 12.70 -6.78 -8.37
C ASP A 10 11.53 -7.74 -8.08
N ILE A 11 11.36 -8.16 -6.82
CA ILE A 11 10.21 -8.96 -6.38
C ILE A 11 8.91 -8.21 -6.62
N TRP A 12 8.83 -6.94 -6.22
CA TRP A 12 7.66 -6.10 -6.45
C TRP A 12 7.30 -6.07 -7.94
N ARG A 13 8.28 -5.74 -8.79
CA ARG A 13 8.05 -5.64 -10.23
C ARG A 13 7.57 -6.96 -10.83
N GLU A 14 8.19 -8.08 -10.48
CA GLU A 14 7.77 -9.40 -10.94
C GLU A 14 6.30 -9.69 -10.59
N GLU A 15 5.93 -9.48 -9.33
CA GLU A 15 4.57 -9.73 -8.82
C GLU A 15 3.51 -8.87 -9.54
N VAL A 16 3.81 -7.60 -9.79
CA VAL A 16 2.90 -6.67 -10.48
C VAL A 16 2.81 -6.98 -11.98
N LEU A 17 3.93 -7.27 -12.66
CA LEU A 17 3.92 -7.57 -14.09
C LEU A 17 3.24 -8.90 -14.43
N ASN A 18 3.23 -9.86 -13.49
CA ASN A 18 2.49 -11.11 -13.63
C ASN A 18 0.96 -10.91 -13.58
N TYR A 19 0.47 -9.76 -13.12
CA TYR A 19 -0.95 -9.46 -13.06
C TYR A 19 -1.48 -8.95 -14.42
N LYS A 20 -2.53 -9.59 -14.96
CA LYS A 20 -3.03 -9.32 -16.33
C LYS A 20 -3.42 -7.85 -16.61
N ARG A 21 -3.79 -7.08 -15.60
CA ARG A 21 -4.28 -5.68 -15.73
C ARG A 21 -3.36 -4.70 -15.00
N TRP A 22 -2.07 -4.97 -14.98
CA TRP A 22 -1.10 -4.10 -14.33
C TRP A 22 -1.05 -2.71 -15.00
N HIS A 23 -0.59 -1.72 -14.22
CA HIS A 23 -0.38 -0.36 -14.70
C HIS A 23 0.91 0.21 -14.11
N PHE A 24 1.56 1.16 -14.81
CA PHE A 24 2.85 1.70 -14.36
C PHE A 24 2.79 2.41 -13.00
N PHE A 25 1.62 2.93 -12.62
CA PHE A 25 1.37 3.55 -11.30
C PHE A 25 1.55 2.57 -10.13
N TYR A 26 1.63 1.27 -10.39
CA TYR A 26 1.83 0.23 -9.38
C TYR A 26 3.24 -0.35 -9.38
N LEU A 27 4.13 0.13 -10.26
CA LEU A 27 5.52 -0.34 -10.32
C LEU A 27 6.39 0.39 -9.29
N PRO A 28 7.47 -0.25 -8.79
CA PRO A 28 8.33 0.33 -7.77
C PRO A 28 8.96 1.65 -8.22
N ASP A 29 9.22 1.84 -9.52
CA ASP A 29 9.79 3.08 -10.07
C ASP A 29 8.90 4.31 -9.84
N TRP A 30 7.58 4.12 -9.84
CA TRP A 30 6.62 5.18 -9.51
C TRP A 30 6.76 5.66 -8.06
N TYR A 31 7.20 4.77 -7.17
CA TYR A 31 7.33 5.03 -5.73
C TYR A 31 8.76 5.41 -5.32
N LYS A 32 9.78 4.89 -6.02
CA LYS A 32 11.21 5.07 -5.70
C LYS A 32 11.67 6.52 -5.72
N VAL A 33 11.03 7.38 -6.52
CA VAL A 33 11.33 8.83 -6.58
C VAL A 33 11.16 9.51 -5.22
N PHE A 34 10.40 8.90 -4.31
CA PHE A 34 10.03 9.44 -3.01
C PHE A 34 10.72 8.75 -1.84
N ASP A 35 11.54 7.74 -2.10
CA ASP A 35 12.27 7.03 -1.05
C ASP A 35 13.35 7.93 -0.45
N SER A 36 13.37 8.00 0.88
CA SER A 36 14.35 8.72 1.68
C SER A 36 14.54 8.01 3.02
N VAL A 37 15.46 8.47 3.87
CA VAL A 37 15.63 7.90 5.22
C VAL A 37 14.32 7.87 6.02
N ILE A 38 13.46 8.86 5.80
CA ILE A 38 12.17 9.04 6.48
C ILE A 38 10.96 8.60 5.65
N LYS A 39 11.16 8.11 4.42
CA LYS A 39 10.10 7.64 3.53
C LYS A 39 10.52 6.33 2.86
N LYS A 40 9.81 5.24 3.12
CA LYS A 40 10.11 3.96 2.47
C LYS A 40 8.88 3.39 1.80
N SER A 41 9.05 2.89 0.59
CA SER A 41 7.99 2.30 -0.21
C SER A 41 7.98 0.78 -0.14
N TYR A 42 6.80 0.20 -0.20
CA TYR A 42 6.53 -1.23 -0.05
C TYR A 42 5.38 -1.66 -0.95
N LEU A 43 5.34 -2.95 -1.27
CA LEU A 43 4.18 -3.64 -1.82
C LEU A 43 3.68 -4.66 -0.80
N ALA A 44 2.41 -4.55 -0.43
CA ALA A 44 1.65 -5.62 0.20
C ALA A 44 0.86 -6.36 -0.87
N TYR A 45 0.88 -7.69 -0.86
CA TYR A 45 0.19 -8.49 -1.87
C TYR A 45 -0.22 -9.89 -1.37
N THR A 46 -1.17 -10.52 -2.05
CA THR A 46 -1.58 -11.91 -1.79
C THR A 46 -1.49 -12.76 -3.05
N GLY A 47 -1.44 -14.08 -2.88
CA GLY A 47 -1.45 -15.01 -4.02
C GLY A 47 -2.77 -15.04 -4.80
N GLU A 48 -3.84 -14.47 -4.23
CA GLU A 48 -5.15 -14.35 -4.86
C GLU A 48 -5.28 -13.08 -5.75
N GLY A 49 -4.19 -12.34 -5.96
CA GLY A 49 -4.18 -11.20 -6.88
C GLY A 49 -4.63 -9.88 -6.25
N PHE A 50 -4.44 -9.72 -4.94
CA PHE A 50 -4.52 -8.42 -4.27
C PHE A 50 -3.15 -7.75 -4.26
N TYR A 51 -3.11 -6.45 -4.52
CA TYR A 51 -1.90 -5.64 -4.51
C TYR A 51 -2.16 -4.26 -3.92
N PHE A 52 -1.31 -3.85 -3.00
CA PHE A 52 -1.37 -2.56 -2.34
C PHE A 52 0.05 -2.02 -2.20
N PRO A 53 0.50 -1.20 -3.16
CA PRO A 53 1.69 -0.41 -2.97
C PRO A 53 1.41 0.74 -1.99
N PHE A 54 2.35 0.99 -1.08
CA PHE A 54 2.24 2.04 -0.08
C PHE A 54 3.60 2.57 0.35
N GLN A 55 3.59 3.70 1.03
CA GLN A 55 4.74 4.37 1.60
C GLN A 55 4.54 4.52 3.09
N ILE A 56 5.61 4.29 3.83
CA ILE A 56 5.69 4.65 5.22
C ILE A 56 6.48 5.94 5.32
N VAL A 57 5.88 6.96 5.91
CA VAL A 57 6.48 8.27 6.14
C VAL A 57 6.61 8.52 7.63
N GLY A 58 7.81 8.87 8.06
CA GLY A 58 8.10 9.28 9.42
C GLY A 58 9.30 8.56 10.03
N ILE A 59 9.39 8.62 11.35
CA ILE A 59 10.50 8.05 12.12
C ILE A 59 9.94 6.86 12.93
N PRO A 60 10.47 5.64 12.73
CA PRO A 60 10.08 4.47 13.50
C PRO A 60 10.10 4.76 15.01
N GLY A 61 9.03 4.40 15.72
CA GLY A 61 8.90 4.62 17.17
C GLY A 61 8.42 6.02 17.60
N ILE A 62 8.43 7.03 16.72
CA ILE A 62 7.98 8.40 17.06
C ILE A 62 6.63 8.71 16.42
N LYS A 63 6.60 8.75 15.10
CA LYS A 63 5.42 9.09 14.31
C LYS A 63 5.57 8.46 12.94
N MET A 64 4.66 7.56 12.62
CA MET A 64 4.65 6.84 11.36
C MET A 64 3.28 7.02 10.72
N LYS A 65 3.27 7.28 9.42
CA LYS A 65 2.07 7.38 8.59
C LYS A 65 2.23 6.45 7.40
N LEU A 66 1.16 5.78 7.01
CA LEU A 66 1.10 5.04 5.76
C LEU A 66 0.43 5.92 4.69
N TYR A 67 0.87 5.85 3.44
CA TYR A 67 0.25 6.49 2.27
C TYR A 67 0.19 5.48 1.12
N SER A 68 -0.96 5.21 0.53
CA SER A 68 -1.10 4.26 -0.59
C SER A 68 -0.57 4.80 -1.93
N ALA A 69 -0.30 6.09 -2.02
CA ALA A 69 0.15 6.75 -3.23
C ALA A 69 1.06 7.94 -2.89
N PRO A 70 2.09 8.20 -3.71
CA PRO A 70 2.96 9.36 -3.52
C PRO A 70 2.29 10.70 -3.88
N TRP A 71 1.24 10.70 -4.72
CA TRP A 71 0.67 11.91 -5.34
C TRP A 71 -0.82 12.16 -5.08
N GLY A 72 -1.42 11.62 -4.02
CA GLY A 72 -2.80 11.97 -3.62
C GLY A 72 -3.91 11.65 -4.64
N GLY A 73 -3.59 10.99 -5.76
CA GLY A 73 -4.56 10.64 -6.79
C GLY A 73 -4.04 9.67 -7.86
N TYR A 74 -2.90 8.99 -7.69
CA TYR A 74 -2.46 7.94 -8.62
C TYR A 74 -1.66 6.88 -7.87
N GLY A 75 -2.14 5.64 -7.91
CA GLY A 75 -1.75 4.56 -6.98
C GLY A 75 -2.95 4.11 -6.14
N GLY A 76 -2.73 3.18 -5.21
CA GLY A 76 -3.79 2.60 -4.40
C GLY A 76 -3.88 1.09 -4.51
N VAL A 77 -4.94 0.53 -3.93
CA VAL A 77 -5.20 -0.92 -3.98
C VAL A 77 -5.69 -1.31 -5.37
N PHE A 78 -5.18 -2.42 -5.91
CA PHE A 78 -5.68 -3.03 -7.14
C PHE A 78 -5.68 -4.57 -7.06
N GLY A 79 -6.50 -5.23 -7.87
CA GLY A 79 -6.66 -6.69 -7.85
C GLY A 79 -8.05 -7.17 -8.28
N GLU A 80 -8.24 -8.48 -8.46
CA GLU A 80 -9.53 -9.05 -8.91
C GLU A 80 -10.61 -9.02 -7.81
N GLU A 81 -10.23 -8.93 -6.52
CA GLU A 81 -11.16 -8.92 -5.37
C GLU A 81 -10.89 -7.76 -4.40
N VAL A 82 -10.89 -6.51 -4.91
CA VAL A 82 -10.79 -5.32 -4.05
C VAL A 82 -12.17 -4.93 -3.51
N GLY A 83 -12.67 -5.70 -2.55
CA GLY A 83 -13.80 -5.34 -1.69
C GLY A 83 -13.36 -4.45 -0.52
N HIS A 84 -14.28 -3.62 0.00
CA HIS A 84 -14.00 -2.71 1.12
C HIS A 84 -13.50 -3.44 2.37
N GLU A 85 -14.11 -4.58 2.70
CA GLU A 85 -13.71 -5.43 3.84
C GLU A 85 -12.30 -6.01 3.68
N SER A 86 -11.94 -6.43 2.46
CA SER A 86 -10.60 -6.93 2.15
C SER A 86 -9.53 -5.85 2.35
N VAL A 87 -9.83 -4.62 1.96
CA VAL A 87 -8.94 -3.46 2.16
C VAL A 87 -8.75 -3.19 3.66
N ALA A 88 -9.84 -3.08 4.43
CA ALA A 88 -9.80 -2.86 5.88
C ALA A 88 -8.95 -3.93 6.61
N HIS A 89 -9.19 -5.21 6.31
CA HIS A 89 -8.47 -6.32 6.93
C HIS A 89 -6.97 -6.32 6.59
N ILE A 90 -6.60 -5.90 5.37
CA ILE A 90 -5.20 -5.85 4.97
C ILE A 90 -4.47 -4.69 5.64
N LEU A 91 -5.13 -3.54 5.79
CA LEU A 91 -4.55 -2.40 6.50
C LEU A 91 -4.34 -2.71 7.98
N GLU A 92 -5.27 -3.45 8.60
CA GLU A 92 -5.11 -3.97 9.95
C GLU A 92 -3.91 -4.93 10.04
N ASN A 93 -3.74 -5.82 9.06
CA ASN A 93 -2.59 -6.73 9.06
C ASN A 93 -1.27 -5.99 8.82
N ILE A 94 -1.25 -4.96 7.97
CA ILE A 94 -0.09 -4.11 7.72
C ILE A 94 0.23 -3.29 8.97
N SER A 95 -0.76 -2.68 9.61
CA SER A 95 -0.56 -1.88 10.83
C SER A 95 0.05 -2.73 11.94
N LYS A 96 -0.45 -3.96 12.14
CA LYS A 96 0.08 -4.94 13.10
C LYS A 96 1.52 -5.36 12.76
N LYS A 97 1.82 -5.64 11.49
CA LYS A 97 3.18 -6.05 11.06
C LYS A 97 4.20 -4.93 11.17
N ILE A 98 3.80 -3.70 10.87
CA ILE A 98 4.71 -2.55 10.71
C ILE A 98 4.72 -1.65 11.96
N HIS A 99 3.88 -1.93 12.96
CA HIS A 99 3.75 -1.15 14.20
C HIS A 99 3.46 0.34 13.93
N VAL A 100 2.52 0.61 13.03
CA VAL A 100 2.14 1.97 12.62
C VAL A 100 0.98 2.46 13.46
N LYS A 101 1.10 3.63 14.10
CA LYS A 101 0.00 4.22 14.89
C LYS A 101 -1.13 4.83 14.04
N LYS A 102 -0.87 5.21 12.78
CA LYS A 102 -1.86 5.80 11.87
C LYS A 102 -1.62 5.37 10.42
N VAL A 103 -2.71 5.05 9.73
CA VAL A 103 -2.71 4.60 8.33
C VAL A 103 -3.54 5.61 7.52
N TYR A 104 -2.98 6.20 6.46
CA TYR A 104 -3.71 7.06 5.53
C TYR A 104 -3.75 6.40 4.16
N ILE A 105 -4.91 6.41 3.53
CA ILE A 105 -5.14 5.66 2.30
C ILE A 105 -5.81 6.59 1.32
N THR A 106 -5.17 6.71 0.17
CA THR A 106 -5.73 7.31 -1.04
C THR A 106 -6.18 6.16 -1.93
N LEU A 107 -7.49 6.00 -2.13
CA LEU A 107 -8.00 5.12 -3.17
C LEU A 107 -7.93 5.87 -4.51
N SER A 108 -7.71 5.14 -5.61
CA SER A 108 -7.57 5.68 -6.98
C SER A 108 -8.68 6.72 -7.30
N PRO A 109 -8.38 7.77 -8.10
CA PRO A 109 -9.31 8.84 -8.48
C PRO A 109 -10.57 8.38 -9.21
N ASP A 110 -10.62 7.11 -9.64
CA ASP A 110 -11.79 6.52 -10.28
C ASP A 110 -12.86 6.04 -9.26
N ARG A 111 -12.57 6.15 -7.95
CA ARG A 111 -13.42 5.68 -6.83
C ARG A 111 -13.43 6.66 -5.64
N VAL A 112 -13.46 7.97 -5.93
CA VAL A 112 -13.46 9.06 -4.93
C VAL A 112 -14.81 9.19 -4.22
N GLU A 113 -15.16 8.18 -3.44
CA GLU A 113 -15.87 8.44 -2.18
C GLU A 113 -14.83 8.19 -1.09
N GLU A 114 -14.34 9.29 -0.50
CA GLU A 114 -13.28 9.32 0.50
C GLU A 114 -13.62 8.44 1.71
N LEU A 115 -13.13 7.21 1.69
CA LEU A 115 -13.12 6.35 2.87
C LEU A 115 -11.89 6.70 3.72
N GLU A 116 -12.03 7.69 4.58
CA GLU A 116 -11.07 7.91 5.66
C GLU A 116 -11.19 6.77 6.68
N TYR A 117 -10.26 5.81 6.63
CA TYR A 117 -10.20 4.74 7.62
C TYR A 117 -9.35 5.18 8.81
N TYR A 118 -10.03 5.46 9.93
CA TYR A 118 -9.40 5.69 11.22
C TYR A 118 -9.38 4.37 11.99
N SER A 119 -8.22 3.75 12.11
CA SER A 119 -8.01 2.69 13.09
C SER A 119 -7.13 3.19 14.21
N ASP A 120 -7.75 3.44 15.37
CA ASP A 120 -7.03 3.52 16.63
C ASP A 120 -6.75 2.09 17.10
N PHE A 121 -5.67 1.48 16.60
CA PHE A 121 -5.17 0.25 17.19
C PHE A 121 -4.45 0.61 18.49
N ASN A 122 -5.12 0.33 19.62
CA ASN A 122 -4.55 0.34 20.96
C ASN A 122 -3.43 -0.70 21.10
#